data_AF-A0A432PSE6-F1
#
_entry.id   AF-A0A432PSE6-F1
#
_cell.length_a   1.000
_cell.length_b   1.000
_cell.length_c   1.000
_cell.angle_alpha   90.00
_cell.angle_beta   90.00
_cell.angle_gamma   90.00
#
_symmetry.space_group_name_H-M   'P 1'
#
loop_
_entity.id
_entity.type
_entity.pdbx_description
1 polymer ?
#
loop_
_entity_poly.entity_id
_entity_poly.type
_entity_poly.pdbx_seq_one_letter_code
_entity_poly.pdbx_strand_id
1 'polypeptide(L)'
;MPWKETSVMEERLRFVARLLEGEGMSDVCREFGISRKTGYKIFNRYKDDGLEALTDRSRRPVRYANQLPEPVEAMIVRLKKEKPHWGARKIR
;
A
#
# COMPACT_ATOMS: atom_id res chain seq x y z
N MET A 1 -31.77 -9.62 -9.41
CA MET A 1 -30.51 -10.13 -9.97
C MET A 1 -29.55 -10.39 -8.82
N PRO A 2 -29.09 -11.63 -8.55
CA PRO A 2 -28.35 -11.92 -7.34
C PRO A 2 -26.85 -11.76 -7.60
N TRP A 3 -26.40 -10.55 -7.93
CA TRP A 3 -24.97 -10.27 -8.04
C TRP A 3 -24.43 -9.97 -6.65
N LYS A 4 -23.41 -10.74 -6.22
CA LYS A 4 -22.60 -10.41 -5.04
C LYS A 4 -21.59 -9.36 -5.46
N GLU A 5 -21.83 -8.11 -5.10
CA GLU A 5 -20.75 -7.13 -5.03
C GLU A 5 -19.85 -7.55 -3.86
N THR A 6 -18.60 -7.90 -4.17
CA THR A 6 -17.59 -8.19 -3.15
C THR A 6 -16.41 -7.25 -3.37
N SER A 7 -15.97 -6.61 -2.29
CA SER A 7 -14.77 -5.80 -2.31
C SER A 7 -13.51 -6.67 -2.23
N VAL A 8 -12.37 -6.13 -2.67
CA VAL A 8 -11.06 -6.78 -2.49
C VAL A 8 -10.78 -7.05 -1.00
N MET A 9 -11.24 -6.17 -0.12
CA MET A 9 -11.10 -6.33 1.33
C MET A 9 -11.90 -7.54 1.83
N GLU A 10 -13.13 -7.71 1.37
CA GLU A 10 -13.97 -8.86 1.73
C GLU A 10 -13.39 -10.18 1.19
N GLU A 11 -12.83 -10.19 -0.02
CA GLU A 11 -12.12 -11.36 -0.56
C GLU A 11 -10.91 -11.72 0.31
N ARG A 12 -10.10 -10.72 0.70
CA ARG A 12 -8.94 -10.93 1.59
C ARG A 12 -9.36 -11.43 2.97
N LEU A 13 -10.45 -10.88 3.52
CA LEU A 13 -11.02 -11.32 4.80
C LEU A 13 -11.45 -12.79 4.72
N ARG A 14 -12.18 -13.16 3.66
CA ARG A 14 -12.67 -14.53 3.45
C ARG A 14 -11.52 -15.51 3.29
N PHE A 15 -10.47 -15.11 2.58
CA PHE A 15 -9.24 -15.89 2.44
C PHE A 15 -8.60 -16.17 3.81
N VAL A 16 -8.47 -15.15 4.66
CA VAL A 16 -7.90 -15.29 6.01
C VAL A 16 -8.80 -16.16 6.90
N ALA A 17 -10.11 -15.95 6.87
CA ALA A 17 -11.06 -16.71 7.69
C ALA A 17 -10.94 -18.22 7.45
N ARG A 18 -10.90 -18.65 6.18
CA ARG A 18 -10.71 -20.07 5.81
C ARG A 18 -9.41 -20.66 6.34
N LEU A 19 -8.32 -19.90 6.31
CA LEU A 19 -7.05 -20.35 6.89
C LEU A 19 -7.10 -20.45 8.42
N LEU A 20 -7.87 -19.59 9.09
CA LEU A 20 -8.10 -19.68 10.54
C LEU A 20 -9.00 -20.85 10.93
N GLU A 21 -9.93 -21.23 10.05
CA GLU A 21 -10.76 -22.44 10.17
C GLU A 21 -9.96 -23.74 9.97
N GLY A 22 -8.67 -23.63 9.62
CA GLY A 22 -7.74 -24.75 9.52
C GLY A 22 -7.57 -25.31 8.12
N GLU A 23 -8.13 -24.65 7.09
CA GLU A 23 -7.94 -25.07 5.72
C GLU A 23 -6.48 -24.90 5.24
N GLY A 24 -6.07 -25.78 4.32
CA GLY A 24 -4.71 -25.82 3.80
C GLY A 24 -4.37 -24.64 2.89
N MET A 25 -3.24 -23.97 3.13
CA MET A 25 -2.75 -22.83 2.33
C MET A 25 -2.75 -23.09 0.82
N SER A 26 -2.36 -24.29 0.38
CA SER A 26 -2.28 -24.63 -1.03
C SER A 26 -3.66 -24.67 -1.71
N ASP A 27 -4.66 -25.22 -1.04
CA ASP A 27 -6.00 -25.40 -1.62
C ASP A 27 -6.78 -24.09 -1.60
N VAL A 28 -6.73 -23.35 -0.49
CA VAL A 28 -7.33 -22.01 -0.41
C VAL A 28 -6.70 -21.07 -1.45
N CYS A 29 -5.37 -21.09 -1.64
CA CYS A 29 -4.75 -20.29 -2.71
C CYS A 29 -5.23 -20.66 -4.11
N ARG A 30 -5.43 -21.96 -4.38
CA ARG A 30 -5.93 -22.46 -5.67
C ARG A 30 -7.35 -21.96 -5.92
N GLU A 31 -8.22 -22.02 -4.92
CA GLU A 31 -9.61 -21.56 -5.02
C GLU A 31 -9.75 -20.05 -5.20
N PHE A 32 -8.90 -19.26 -4.52
CA PHE A 32 -8.87 -17.80 -4.69
C PHE A 32 -8.07 -17.33 -5.91
N GLY A 33 -7.48 -18.26 -6.68
CA GLY A 33 -6.72 -17.92 -7.89
C GLY A 33 -5.44 -17.12 -7.62
N ILE A 34 -4.83 -17.26 -6.45
CA ILE A 34 -3.61 -16.56 -6.07
C ILE A 34 -2.42 -17.51 -5.90
N SER A 35 -1.21 -17.00 -6.08
CA SER A 35 -0.01 -17.77 -5.75
C SER A 35 0.11 -17.99 -4.24
N ARG A 36 0.72 -19.11 -3.83
CA ARG A 36 1.05 -19.38 -2.41
C ARG A 36 1.90 -18.26 -1.79
N LYS A 37 2.80 -17.64 -2.56
CA LYS A 37 3.61 -16.49 -2.11
C LYS A 37 2.71 -15.31 -1.71
N THR A 38 1.69 -15.03 -2.50
CA THR A 38 0.69 -13.99 -2.19
C THR A 38 -0.15 -14.39 -0.97
N GLY A 39 -0.58 -15.66 -0.89
CA GLY A 39 -1.33 -16.18 0.26
C GLY A 39 -0.60 -16.03 1.58
N TYR A 40 0.66 -16.50 1.66
CA TYR A 40 1.50 -16.31 2.84
C TYR A 40 1.70 -14.84 3.19
N LYS A 41 1.90 -13.97 2.19
CA LYS A 41 2.04 -12.53 2.42
C LYS A 41 0.78 -11.91 3.03
N ILE A 42 -0.40 -12.28 2.54
CA ILE A 42 -1.68 -11.80 3.09
C ILE A 42 -1.87 -12.30 4.52
N PHE A 43 -1.66 -13.60 4.75
CA PHE A 43 -1.88 -14.21 6.05
C PHE A 43 -0.89 -13.73 7.11
N ASN A 44 0.40 -13.57 6.77
CA ASN A 44 1.39 -13.03 7.69
C ASN A 44 1.08 -11.59 8.07
N ARG A 45 0.68 -10.73 7.12
CA ARG A 45 0.24 -9.37 7.42
C ARG A 45 -0.93 -9.35 8.40
N TYR A 46 -1.90 -10.24 8.22
CA TYR A 46 -3.01 -10.37 9.17
C TYR A 46 -2.53 -10.80 10.56
N LYS A 47 -1.58 -11.72 10.65
CA LYS A 47 -0.99 -12.13 11.94
C LYS A 47 -0.25 -10.99 12.64
N ASP A 48 0.43 -10.15 11.87
CA ASP A 48 1.27 -9.07 12.40
C ASP A 48 0.43 -7.84 12.80
N ASP A 49 -0.45 -7.37 11.91
CA ASP A 49 -1.16 -6.08 12.07
C ASP A 49 -2.70 -6.21 12.06
N GLY A 50 -3.24 -7.44 12.11
CA GLY A 50 -4.69 -7.70 12.18
C GLY A 50 -5.46 -7.33 10.90
N LEU A 51 -6.72 -6.92 11.07
CA LEU A 51 -7.62 -6.60 9.96
C LEU A 51 -7.13 -5.40 9.13
N GLU A 52 -6.54 -4.39 9.77
CA GLU A 52 -6.06 -3.19 9.07
C GLU A 52 -4.97 -3.52 8.02
N ALA A 53 -4.21 -4.60 8.26
CA ALA A 53 -3.16 -5.09 7.37
C ALA A 53 -3.65 -5.52 5.99
N LEU A 54 -4.95 -5.83 5.87
CA LEU A 54 -5.59 -6.27 4.63
C LEU A 54 -5.98 -5.12 3.72
N THR A 55 -5.93 -3.88 4.20
CA THR A 55 -6.13 -2.69 3.38
C THR A 55 -4.98 -2.50 2.38
N ASP A 56 -5.23 -1.75 1.31
CA ASP A 56 -4.19 -1.48 0.31
C ASP A 56 -3.12 -0.54 0.87
N ARG A 57 -1.89 -1.07 0.97
CA ARG A 57 -0.71 -0.27 1.29
C ARG A 57 -0.29 0.55 0.07
N SER A 58 0.26 1.74 0.33
CA SER A 58 0.80 2.61 -0.71
C SER A 58 1.78 1.84 -1.61
N ARG A 59 1.57 1.95 -2.93
CA ARG A 59 2.49 1.43 -3.95
C ARG A 59 3.61 2.42 -4.27
N ARG A 60 3.65 3.57 -3.58
CA ARG A 60 4.64 4.60 -3.81
C ARG A 60 6.03 4.09 -3.40
N PRO A 61 7.05 4.24 -4.26
CA PRO A 61 8.43 4.05 -3.88
C PRO A 61 8.77 4.77 -2.57
N VAL A 62 9.56 4.12 -1.71
CA VAL A 62 10.00 4.69 -0.43
C VAL A 62 10.95 5.86 -0.65
N ARG A 63 11.77 5.81 -1.72
CA ARG A 63 12.66 6.88 -2.13
C ARG A 63 12.58 7.09 -3.63
N TYR A 64 12.62 8.35 -4.03
CA TYR A 64 12.85 8.77 -5.41
C TYR A 64 14.24 9.37 -5.51
N ALA A 65 15.05 8.94 -6.47
CA ALA A 65 16.43 9.42 -6.63
C ALA A 65 16.51 10.94 -6.83
N ASN A 66 15.46 11.54 -7.40
CA ASN A 66 15.38 12.97 -7.69
C ASN A 66 14.56 13.76 -6.65
N GLN A 67 14.22 13.15 -5.50
CA GLN A 67 13.53 13.87 -4.43
C GLN A 67 14.54 14.73 -3.68
N LEU A 68 14.21 16.01 -3.50
CA LEU A 68 15.04 16.92 -2.74
C LEU A 68 14.95 16.59 -1.24
N PRO A 69 16.03 16.79 -0.47
CA PRO A 69 15.93 16.74 0.98
C PRO A 69 14.95 17.79 1.50
N GLU A 70 14.18 17.44 2.53
CA GLU A 70 13.18 18.33 3.15
C GLU A 70 13.72 19.73 3.49
N PRO A 71 14.96 19.90 4.02
CA PRO A 71 15.49 21.24 4.29
C PRO A 71 15.65 22.10 3.03
N VAL A 72 15.99 21.48 1.89
CA VAL A 72 16.16 22.17 0.61
C VAL A 72 14.80 22.59 0.06
N GLU A 73 13.79 21.71 0.14
CA GLU A 73 12.41 22.06 -0.23
C GLU A 73 11.88 23.23 0.61
N ALA A 74 12.08 23.19 1.93
CA ALA A 74 11.68 24.26 2.83
C ALA A 74 12.37 25.60 2.51
N MET A 75 13.67 25.55 2.19
CA MET A 75 14.44 26.72 1.76
C MET A 75 13.89 27.32 0.45
N ILE A 76 13.62 26.49 -0.55
CA ILE A 76 13.05 26.91 -1.84
C ILE A 76 11.70 27.59 -1.63
N VAL A 77 10.81 26.99 -0.82
CA VAL A 77 9.49 27.56 -0.50
C VAL A 77 9.63 28.89 0.22
N ARG A 78 10.54 29.00 1.20
CA ARG A 78 10.80 30.25 1.91
C ARG A 78 11.30 31.35 0.97
N LEU A 79 12.31 31.05 0.15
CA LEU A 79 12.85 32.01 -0.83
C LEU A 79 11.79 32.47 -1.83
N LYS A 80 10.90 31.57 -2.28
CA LYS A 80 9.81 31.94 -3.19
C LYS A 80 8.80 32.89 -2.52
N LYS A 81 8.51 32.69 -1.23
CA LYS A 81 7.64 33.60 -0.46
C LYS A 81 8.29 34.97 -0.24
N GLU A 82 9.57 35.00 0.12
CA GLU A 82 10.31 36.25 0.35
C GLU A 82 10.57 37.03 -0.95
N LYS A 83 10.76 36.33 -2.07
CA LYS A 83 11.05 36.90 -3.39
C LYS A 83 10.08 36.36 -4.45
N PRO A 84 8.81 36.81 -4.48
CA PRO A 84 7.80 36.27 -5.39
C PRO A 84 8.14 36.39 -6.87
N HIS A 85 8.87 37.45 -7.25
CA HIS A 85 9.27 37.72 -8.63
C HIS A 85 10.54 36.96 -9.07
N TRP A 86 11.19 36.19 -8.18
CA TRP A 86 12.31 35.34 -8.58
C TRP A 86 11.81 34.08 -9.30
N GLY A 87 12.35 33.83 -10.49
CA GLY A 87 12.13 32.60 -11.24
C GLY A 87 13.03 31.46 -10.75
N ALA A 88 12.75 30.23 -11.18
CA ALA A 88 13.44 29.02 -10.73
C ALA A 88 14.98 29.10 -10.80
N ARG A 89 15.52 29.71 -11.87
CA ARG A 89 16.99 29.89 -12.03
C ARG A 89 17.64 30.72 -10.91
N LYS A 90 16.90 31.62 -10.25
CA LYS A 90 17.39 32.43 -9.13
C LYS A 90 17.19 31.78 -7.77
N ILE A 91 16.33 30.78 -7.67
CA ILE A 91 15.98 30.09 -6.41
C ILE A 91 16.75 28.77 -6.25
N ARG A 92 17.34 28.25 -7.33
CA ARG A 92 18.05 26.98 -7.39
C ARG A 92 19.11 26.83 -6.29
#